data_AF-A0A6N4AFH5-F1
#
_entry.id   AF-A0A6N4AFH5-F1
#
_cell.length_a   1.000
_cell.length_b   1.000
_cell.length_c   1.000
_cell.angle_alpha   90.00
_cell.angle_beta   90.00
_cell.angle_gamma   90.00
#
_symmetry.space_group_name_H-M   'P 1'
#
loop_
_entity.id
_entity.type
_entity.pdbx_description
1 polymer ?
#
loop_
_entity_poly.entity_id
_entity_poly.type
_entity_poly.pdbx_seq_one_letter_code
_entity_poly.pdbx_strand_id
1 'polypeptide(L)'
;MAFEKIKENTDELQDRAKEFLDANIAYYKLWGFKIAMKSTTLMLKLFLLSVMLVIVTLFFSIALALAIGYGLDNFAYGFLIVGAIYLVLAILVYYIQDKIVEGPILRTFSRLFFKKY
;
A
#
# COMPACT_ATOMS: atom_id res chain seq x y z
N MET A 1 53.89 -13.20 25.82
CA MET A 1 52.96 -13.48 26.93
C MET A 1 51.76 -12.54 27.06
N ALA A 2 51.86 -11.20 26.98
CA ALA A 2 50.67 -10.33 26.98
C ALA A 2 49.96 -10.25 25.60
N PHE A 3 50.74 -10.24 24.51
CA PHE A 3 50.23 -10.18 23.14
C PHE A 3 49.55 -11.47 22.66
N GLU A 4 49.98 -12.65 23.14
CA GLU A 4 49.33 -13.93 22.80
C GLU A 4 47.95 -14.06 23.43
N LYS A 5 47.77 -13.62 24.68
CA LYS A 5 46.44 -13.61 25.33
C LYS A 5 45.46 -12.67 24.63
N ILE A 6 45.93 -11.54 24.11
CA ILE A 6 45.07 -10.62 23.33
C ILE A 6 44.69 -11.25 21.98
N LYS A 7 45.62 -11.99 21.36
CA LYS A 7 45.37 -12.67 20.08
C LYS A 7 44.37 -13.83 20.23
N GLU A 8 44.51 -14.69 21.25
CA GLU A 8 43.54 -15.75 21.54
C GLU A 8 42.15 -15.21 21.88
N ASN A 9 42.05 -14.15 22.68
CA ASN A 9 40.75 -13.51 22.98
C ASN A 9 40.12 -12.89 21.73
N THR A 10 40.93 -12.44 20.76
CA THR A 10 40.43 -11.84 19.50
C THR A 10 39.87 -12.90 18.56
N ASP A 11 40.51 -14.07 18.46
CA ASP A 11 40.00 -15.21 17.68
C ASP A 11 38.68 -15.75 18.30
N GLU A 12 38.61 -15.88 19.63
CA GLU A 12 37.37 -16.28 20.33
C GLU A 12 36.25 -15.24 20.23
N LEU A 13 36.58 -13.94 20.26
CA LEU A 13 35.63 -12.85 20.03
C LEU A 13 35.10 -12.84 18.59
N GLN A 14 35.94 -13.18 17.62
CA GLN A 14 35.56 -13.23 16.20
C GLN A 14 34.61 -14.41 15.92
N ASP A 15 34.84 -15.56 16.53
CA ASP A 15 33.95 -16.72 16.38
C ASP A 15 32.61 -16.53 17.09
N ARG A 16 32.59 -15.92 18.29
CA ARG A 16 31.34 -15.54 18.96
C ARG A 16 30.56 -14.46 18.20
N ALA A 17 31.26 -13.52 17.56
CA ALA A 17 30.64 -12.51 16.71
C ALA A 17 30.03 -13.11 15.43
N LYS A 18 30.68 -14.12 14.82
CA LYS A 18 30.13 -14.87 13.68
C LYS A 18 28.87 -15.65 14.06
N GLU A 19 28.87 -16.37 15.19
CA GLU A 19 27.68 -17.09 15.66
C GLU A 19 26.50 -16.15 15.94
N PHE A 20 26.75 -14.98 16.53
CA PHE A 20 25.73 -13.96 16.72
C PHE A 20 25.22 -13.35 15.41
N LEU A 21 26.10 -13.15 14.42
CA LEU A 21 25.71 -12.66 13.10
C LEU A 21 24.92 -13.70 12.31
N ASP A 22 25.29 -14.98 12.38
CA ASP A 22 24.58 -16.08 11.73
C ASP A 22 23.17 -16.30 12.32
N ALA A 23 23.03 -16.19 13.64
CA ALA A 23 21.72 -16.23 14.30
C ALA A 23 20.83 -15.06 13.87
N ASN A 24 21.40 -13.87 13.68
CA ASN A 24 20.69 -12.69 13.19
C ASN A 24 20.35 -12.78 11.69
N ILE A 25 21.22 -13.36 10.86
CA ILE A 25 20.99 -13.60 9.42
C ILE A 25 19.82 -14.55 9.22
N ALA A 26 19.75 -15.65 9.99
CA ALA A 26 18.62 -16.58 9.94
C ALA A 26 17.29 -15.88 10.30
N TYR A 27 17.32 -15.00 11.30
CA TYR A 27 16.16 -14.21 11.72
C TYR A 27 15.74 -13.19 10.64
N TYR A 28 16.69 -12.48 10.01
CA TYR A 28 16.41 -11.55 8.91
C TYR A 28 15.91 -12.26 7.65
N LYS A 29 16.42 -13.45 7.36
CA LYS A 29 15.96 -14.28 6.24
C LYS A 29 14.51 -14.70 6.43
N LEU A 30 14.13 -15.15 7.63
CA LEU A 30 12.74 -15.47 7.99
C LEU A 30 11.84 -14.23 8.08
N TRP A 31 12.34 -13.12 8.61
CA TRP A 31 11.61 -11.86 8.72
C TRP A 31 11.36 -11.24 7.34
N GLY A 32 12.34 -11.27 6.44
CA GLY A 32 12.21 -10.87 5.04
C GLY A 32 11.20 -11.76 4.31
N PHE A 33 11.22 -13.07 4.55
CA PHE A 33 10.21 -13.99 4.02
C PHE A 33 8.80 -13.70 4.55
N LYS A 34 8.69 -13.40 5.84
CA LYS A 34 7.44 -13.03 6.50
C LYS A 34 6.89 -11.70 5.99
N ILE A 35 7.76 -10.72 5.72
CA ILE A 35 7.39 -9.45 5.10
C ILE A 35 6.98 -9.64 3.66
N ALA A 36 7.73 -10.40 2.87
CA ALA A 36 7.37 -10.69 1.49
C ALA A 36 6.01 -11.39 1.42
N MET A 37 5.79 -12.43 2.21
CA MET A 37 4.51 -13.15 2.28
C MET A 37 3.37 -12.27 2.80
N LYS A 38 3.60 -11.45 3.83
CA LYS A 38 2.57 -10.55 4.39
C LYS A 38 2.25 -9.40 3.43
N SER A 39 3.24 -8.87 2.73
CA SER A 39 3.12 -7.85 1.69
C SER A 39 2.31 -8.37 0.51
N THR A 40 2.69 -9.53 -0.03
CA THR A 40 1.98 -10.14 -1.16
C THR A 40 0.54 -10.48 -0.78
N THR A 41 0.31 -11.05 0.41
CA THR A 41 -1.05 -11.36 0.88
C THR A 41 -1.89 -10.10 1.09
N LEU A 42 -1.31 -9.01 1.60
CA LEU A 42 -2.01 -7.72 1.73
C LEU A 42 -2.34 -7.11 0.37
N MET A 43 -1.39 -7.11 -0.58
CA MET A 43 -1.63 -6.61 -1.93
C MET A 43 -2.73 -7.41 -2.62
N LEU A 44 -2.70 -8.74 -2.54
CA LEU A 44 -3.76 -9.60 -3.08
C LEU A 44 -5.11 -9.32 -2.41
N LYS A 45 -5.14 -9.20 -1.08
CA LYS A 45 -6.39 -8.93 -0.35
C LYS A 45 -6.97 -7.56 -0.70
N LEU A 46 -6.14 -6.53 -0.81
CA LEU A 46 -6.55 -5.20 -1.25
C LEU A 46 -7.03 -5.20 -2.70
N PHE A 47 -6.34 -5.92 -3.58
CA PHE A 47 -6.75 -6.07 -4.98
C PHE A 47 -8.12 -6.76 -5.08
N LEU A 48 -8.30 -7.90 -4.41
CA LEU A 48 -9.58 -8.61 -4.37
C LEU A 48 -10.69 -7.72 -3.81
N LEU A 49 -10.44 -7.03 -2.70
CA LEU A 49 -11.40 -6.13 -2.08
C LEU A 49 -11.76 -4.97 -3.02
N SER A 50 -10.76 -4.37 -3.69
CA SER A 50 -10.97 -3.28 -4.64
C SER A 50 -11.85 -3.73 -5.81
N VAL A 51 -11.59 -4.89 -6.39
CA VAL A 51 -12.40 -5.44 -7.48
C VAL A 51 -13.84 -5.65 -7.02
N MET A 52 -14.02 -6.23 -5.83
CA MET A 52 -15.35 -6.48 -5.26
C MET A 52 -16.11 -5.17 -5.01
N LEU A 53 -15.43 -4.15 -4.50
CA LEU A 53 -16.00 -2.83 -4.23
C LEU A 53 -16.43 -2.11 -5.52
N VAL A 54 -15.61 -2.20 -6.58
CA VAL A 54 -15.96 -1.67 -7.91
C VAL A 54 -17.23 -2.33 -8.44
N ILE A 55 -17.32 -3.66 -8.36
CA ILE A 55 -18.50 -4.40 -8.83
C ILE A 55 -19.74 -3.96 -8.06
N VAL A 56 -19.70 -3.94 -6.73
CA VAL A 56 -20.83 -3.50 -5.90
C VAL A 56 -21.27 -2.09 -6.25
N THR A 57 -20.31 -1.17 -6.41
CA THR A 57 -20.60 0.23 -6.78
C THR A 57 -21.26 0.33 -8.16
N LEU A 58 -20.83 -0.48 -9.13
CA LEU A 58 -21.44 -0.55 -10.46
C LEU A 58 -22.90 -0.98 -10.38
N PHE A 59 -23.21 -2.04 -9.63
CA PHE A 59 -24.59 -2.51 -9.46
C PHE A 59 -25.47 -1.47 -8.76
N PHE A 60 -24.95 -0.80 -7.72
CA PHE A 60 -25.66 0.29 -7.05
C PHE A 60 -25.93 1.47 -7.98
N SER A 61 -24.95 1.84 -8.82
CA SER A 61 -25.10 2.90 -9.83
C SER A 61 -26.24 2.58 -10.81
N ILE A 62 -26.27 1.35 -11.33
CA ILE A 62 -27.31 0.90 -12.25
C ILE A 62 -28.67 0.90 -11.55
N ALA A 63 -28.75 0.40 -10.31
CA ALA A 63 -29.99 0.39 -9.54
C ALA A 63 -30.53 1.80 -9.29
N LEU A 64 -29.67 2.76 -8.94
CA LEU A 64 -30.03 4.17 -8.78
C LEU A 64 -30.52 4.79 -10.09
N ALA A 65 -29.82 4.54 -11.19
CA ALA A 65 -30.19 5.07 -12.50
C ALA A 65 -31.56 4.53 -12.95
N LEU A 66 -31.82 3.25 -12.70
CA LEU A 66 -33.12 2.63 -12.97
C LEU A 66 -34.21 3.20 -12.06
N ALA A 67 -33.97 3.31 -10.75
CA ALA A 67 -34.95 3.85 -9.81
C ALA A 67 -35.36 5.30 -10.15
N ILE A 68 -34.39 6.14 -10.48
CA ILE A 68 -34.64 7.51 -10.94
C ILE A 68 -35.32 7.49 -12.31
N GLY A 69 -34.87 6.63 -13.23
CA GLY A 69 -35.44 6.48 -14.56
C GLY A 69 -36.92 6.09 -14.53
N TYR A 70 -37.32 5.16 -13.66
CA TYR A 70 -38.73 4.79 -13.44
C TYR A 70 -39.54 5.95 -12.86
N GLY A 71 -38.97 6.71 -11.90
CA GLY A 71 -39.66 7.87 -11.32
C GLY A 71 -39.87 9.03 -12.30
N LEU A 72 -39.04 9.13 -13.35
CA LEU A 72 -39.12 10.15 -14.40
C LEU A 72 -39.77 9.62 -15.70
N ASP A 73 -40.28 8.38 -15.70
CA ASP A 73 -40.77 7.65 -16.89
C ASP A 73 -39.79 7.65 -18.08
N ASN A 74 -38.50 7.86 -17.81
CA ASN A 74 -37.47 7.96 -18.84
C ASN A 74 -36.08 7.59 -18.28
N PHE A 75 -35.60 6.42 -18.73
CA PHE A 75 -34.30 5.88 -18.34
C PHE A 75 -33.11 6.76 -18.71
N ALA A 76 -33.19 7.51 -19.82
CA ALA A 76 -32.09 8.37 -20.27
C ALA A 76 -31.78 9.46 -19.23
N TYR A 77 -32.80 10.08 -18.64
CA TYR A 77 -32.62 11.06 -17.57
C TYR A 77 -32.08 10.42 -16.29
N GLY A 78 -32.50 9.19 -15.96
CA GLY A 78 -31.96 8.44 -14.82
C GLY A 78 -30.45 8.24 -14.91
N PHE A 79 -29.94 7.77 -16.06
CA PHE A 79 -28.50 7.62 -16.28
C PHE A 79 -27.77 8.97 -16.34
N LEU A 80 -28.38 10.01 -16.92
CA LEU A 80 -27.78 11.34 -17.01
C LEU A 80 -27.59 11.97 -15.61
N ILE A 81 -28.60 11.88 -14.75
CA ILE A 81 -28.53 12.38 -13.36
C ILE A 81 -27.46 11.64 -12.57
N VAL A 82 -27.45 10.30 -12.63
CA VAL A 82 -26.43 9.50 -11.93
C VAL A 82 -25.03 9.81 -12.47
N GLY A 83 -24.86 9.93 -13.78
CA GLY A 83 -23.60 10.35 -14.41
C GLY A 83 -23.13 11.73 -13.95
N ALA A 84 -24.05 12.70 -13.84
CA ALA A 84 -23.74 14.04 -13.33
C ALA A 84 -23.28 13.99 -11.86
N ILE A 85 -23.91 13.16 -11.02
CA ILE A 85 -23.49 12.95 -9.63
C ILE A 85 -22.07 12.38 -9.57
N TYR A 86 -21.74 11.38 -10.40
CA TYR A 86 -20.38 10.84 -10.47
C TYR A 86 -19.36 11.87 -10.96
N LEU A 87 -19.73 12.75 -11.90
CA LEU A 87 -18.89 13.85 -12.36
C LEU A 87 -18.57 14.83 -11.23
N VAL A 88 -19.58 15.23 -10.45
CA VAL A 88 -19.41 16.12 -9.29
C VAL A 88 -18.54 15.45 -8.23
N LEU A 89 -18.77 14.17 -7.94
CA LEU A 89 -17.91 13.40 -7.03
C LEU A 89 -16.46 13.33 -7.53
N ALA A 90 -16.23 13.12 -8.82
CA ALA A 90 -14.89 13.08 -9.39
C ALA A 90 -14.16 14.42 -9.24
N ILE A 91 -14.84 15.55 -9.47
CA ILE A 91 -14.28 16.90 -9.26
C ILE A 91 -13.95 17.12 -7.77
N LEU A 92 -14.84 16.69 -6.87
CA LEU A 92 -14.65 16.84 -5.43
C LEU A 92 -13.48 15.98 -4.93
N VAL A 93 -13.34 14.75 -5.43
CA VAL A 93 -12.19 13.88 -5.16
C VAL A 93 -10.91 14.49 -5.71
N TYR A 94 -10.92 15.04 -6.93
CA TYR A 94 -9.76 15.70 -7.53
C TYR A 94 -9.25 16.86 -6.64
N TYR A 95 -10.14 17.71 -6.14
CA TYR A 95 -9.76 18.82 -5.27
C TYR A 95 -9.23 18.38 -3.90
N ILE A 96 -9.75 17.27 -3.36
CA ILE A 96 -9.30 16.70 -2.08
C ILE A 96 -8.01 15.88 -2.25
N GLN A 97 -7.79 15.29 -3.43
CA GLN A 97 -6.63 14.47 -3.75
C GLN A 97 -5.33 15.28 -3.61
N ASP A 98 -5.29 16.53 -4.07
CA ASP A 98 -4.11 17.39 -3.90
C ASP A 98 -3.76 17.59 -2.42
N LYS A 99 -4.78 17.64 -1.54
CA LYS A 99 -4.57 17.89 -0.11
C LYS A 99 -4.23 16.64 0.71
N ILE A 100 -4.79 15.49 0.35
CA ILE A 100 -4.63 14.21 1.08
C ILE A 100 -3.52 13.34 0.49
N VAL A 101 -3.36 13.34 -0.83
CA VAL A 101 -2.51 12.40 -1.57
C VAL A 101 -1.19 13.06 -1.98
N GLU A 102 -1.20 14.28 -2.53
CA GLU A 102 0.07 14.92 -2.93
C GLU A 102 0.93 15.31 -1.72
N GLY A 103 0.34 15.85 -0.64
CA GLY A 103 1.10 16.28 0.54
C GLY A 103 2.05 15.21 1.14
N PRO A 104 1.57 13.97 1.43
CA PRO A 104 2.41 12.88 1.95
C PRO A 104 3.26 12.20 0.88
N ILE A 105 2.73 12.01 -0.34
CA ILE A 105 3.43 11.31 -1.41
C ILE A 105 4.59 12.15 -1.94
N LEU A 106 4.39 13.44 -2.19
CA LEU A 106 5.44 14.35 -2.65
C LEU A 106 6.54 14.52 -1.59
N ARG A 107 6.20 14.56 -0.29
CA ARG A 107 7.19 14.57 0.81
C ARG A 107 7.98 13.27 0.94
N THR A 108 7.38 12.14 0.57
CA THR A 108 8.03 10.81 0.63
C THR A 108 8.93 10.60 -0.58
N PHE A 109 8.45 10.94 -1.78
CA PHE A 109 9.25 10.94 -3.00
C PHE A 109 10.40 11.94 -2.92
N SER A 110 10.17 13.15 -2.41
CA SER A 110 11.22 14.15 -2.15
C SER A 110 12.35 13.58 -1.27
N ARG A 111 12.03 12.94 -0.15
CA ARG A 111 13.04 12.34 0.75
C ARG A 111 13.77 11.13 0.14
N LEU A 112 13.12 10.35 -0.72
CA LEU A 112 13.74 9.22 -1.42
C LEU A 112 14.67 9.68 -2.56
N PHE A 113 14.28 10.75 -3.27
CA PHE A 113 15.05 11.26 -4.40
C PHE A 113 16.23 12.14 -3.97
N PHE A 114 16.05 12.98 -2.95
CA PHE A 114 17.08 13.92 -2.49
C PHE A 114 18.05 13.34 -1.44
N LYS A 115 17.81 12.15 -0.87
CA LYS A 115 18.79 11.49 0.03
C LYS A 115 19.97 10.85 -0.74
N LYS A 116 20.05 11.01 -2.06
CA LYS A 116 21.15 10.50 -2.89
C LYS A 116 22.14 11.57 -3.38
N TYR A 117 22.06 12.80 -2.86
CA TYR A 117 23.10 13.82 -2.99
C TYR A 117 23.53 14.32 -1.62
#